data_AF-A0A7S1MJ74-F1
#
_entry.id   AF-A0A7S1MJ74-F1
#
_cell.length_a   1.000
_cell.length_b   1.000
_cell.length_c   1.000
_cell.angle_alpha   90.00
_cell.angle_beta   90.00
_cell.angle_gamma   90.00
#
_symmetry.space_group_name_H-M   'P 1'
#
loop_
_entity.id
_entity.type
_entity.pdbx_description
1 polymer ?
#
loop_
_entity_poly.entity_id
_entity_poly.type
_entity_poly.pdbx_seq_one_letter_code
_entity_poly.pdbx_strand_id
1 'polypeptide(L)'
;MSRASTSTSSCREDNIAYFMSSHGLDRDSAQLLHRGERLQEKGQLDQALLYFRRVLDRHPGCVEARTNVTLITDFMNARTLPPLPERSPLPGQAEISWYGESAELPGTACEHYHELKRLPNGRSEFTSGSGLDDEIGGSAPKIVFPPAQSDLLWREILDAIEDGSGLSDTDPNPFDLAWGTVGERMAVVIDGGPERIYYTNNSPVDRALKKHLKARRTELGYS
;
A
#
# COMPACT_ATOMS: atom_id res chain seq x y z
N MET A 1 -15.07 23.60 -31.22
CA MET A 1 -14.40 22.84 -30.14
C MET A 1 -14.37 23.71 -28.89
N SER A 2 -15.14 23.36 -27.86
CA SER A 2 -14.94 23.91 -26.51
C SER A 2 -15.24 22.80 -25.52
N ARG A 3 -14.23 22.39 -24.75
CA ARG A 3 -14.27 21.26 -23.82
C ARG A 3 -14.97 21.67 -22.52
N ALA A 4 -15.84 20.80 -22.06
CA ALA A 4 -16.49 20.82 -20.76
C ALA A 4 -15.48 20.91 -19.61
N SER A 5 -15.72 21.81 -18.65
CA SER A 5 -15.00 21.83 -17.35
C SER A 5 -15.87 22.35 -16.19
N THR A 6 -17.19 22.48 -16.34
CA THR A 6 -18.06 23.12 -15.34
C THR A 6 -18.73 22.18 -14.33
N SER A 7 -18.61 20.85 -14.48
CA SER A 7 -19.44 19.91 -13.70
C SER A 7 -18.97 19.65 -12.27
N THR A 8 -17.66 19.71 -11.97
CA THR A 8 -17.13 19.38 -10.64
C THR A 8 -17.01 20.56 -9.68
N SER A 9 -16.95 21.79 -10.21
CA SER A 9 -16.93 23.01 -9.38
C SER A 9 -18.31 23.29 -8.78
N SER A 10 -19.38 23.04 -9.54
CA SER A 10 -20.74 23.28 -9.05
C SER A 10 -21.10 22.32 -7.91
N CYS A 11 -20.81 21.02 -8.01
CA CYS A 11 -21.20 20.08 -6.94
C CYS A 11 -20.46 20.32 -5.61
N ARG A 12 -19.25 20.89 -5.67
CA ARG A 12 -18.48 21.27 -4.48
C ARG A 12 -19.07 22.51 -3.81
N GLU A 13 -19.43 23.52 -4.59
CA GLU A 13 -20.04 24.74 -4.07
C GLU A 13 -21.44 24.47 -3.52
N ASP A 14 -22.20 23.60 -4.18
CA ASP A 14 -23.53 23.17 -3.74
C ASP A 14 -23.46 22.42 -2.39
N ASN A 15 -22.48 21.52 -2.21
CA ASN A 15 -22.26 20.84 -0.92
C ASN A 15 -21.82 21.79 0.19
N ILE A 16 -20.90 22.72 -0.11
CA ILE A 16 -20.47 23.71 0.89
C ILE A 16 -21.67 24.60 1.29
N ALA A 17 -22.49 25.04 0.34
CA ALA A 17 -23.69 25.82 0.60
C ALA A 17 -24.73 25.03 1.41
N TYR A 18 -24.88 23.74 1.14
CA TYR A 18 -25.75 22.85 1.92
C TYR A 18 -25.31 22.78 3.38
N PHE A 19 -24.01 22.59 3.65
CA PHE A 19 -23.50 22.51 5.03
C PHE A 19 -23.56 23.84 5.78
N MET A 20 -23.30 24.95 5.09
CA MET A 20 -23.44 26.28 5.69
C MET A 20 -24.91 26.57 6.07
N SER A 21 -25.85 26.28 5.17
CA SER A 21 -27.28 26.57 5.40
C SER A 21 -27.94 25.61 6.38
N SER A 22 -27.69 24.31 6.24
CA SER A 22 -28.37 23.26 7.00
C SER A 22 -27.79 23.08 8.40
N HIS A 23 -26.51 23.39 8.61
CA HIS A 23 -25.79 23.06 9.85
C HIS A 23 -25.20 24.30 10.53
N GLY A 24 -25.47 25.50 9.99
CA GLY A 24 -24.98 26.76 10.55
C GLY A 24 -23.46 26.88 10.56
N LEU A 25 -22.77 26.13 9.69
CA LEU A 25 -21.33 26.08 9.65
C LEU A 25 -20.77 27.31 8.93
N ASP A 26 -19.62 27.79 9.39
CA ASP A 26 -18.83 28.71 8.57
C ASP A 26 -18.27 27.99 7.33
N ARG A 27 -17.87 28.78 6.33
CA ARG A 27 -17.40 28.26 5.04
C ARG A 27 -16.19 27.34 5.17
N ASP A 28 -15.29 27.59 6.13
CA ASP A 28 -14.11 26.75 6.32
C ASP A 28 -14.52 25.41 6.94
N SER A 29 -15.40 25.44 7.93
CA SER A 29 -15.93 24.22 8.56
C SER A 29 -16.74 23.37 7.58
N ALA A 30 -17.54 23.98 6.70
CA ALA A 30 -18.23 23.30 5.62
C ALA A 30 -17.26 22.67 4.59
N GLN A 31 -16.14 23.34 4.28
CA GLN A 31 -15.09 22.78 3.43
C GLN A 31 -14.38 21.60 4.08
N LEU A 32 -14.09 21.67 5.37
CA LEU A 32 -13.47 20.59 6.13
C LEU A 32 -14.39 19.35 6.18
N LEU A 33 -15.70 19.57 6.37
CA LEU A 33 -16.71 18.52 6.38
C LEU A 33 -16.76 17.80 5.01
N HIS A 34 -16.93 18.56 3.93
CA HIS A 34 -16.93 18.00 2.56
C HIS A 34 -15.62 17.27 2.21
N ARG A 35 -14.48 17.81 2.64
CA ARG A 35 -13.18 17.15 2.41
C ARG A 35 -13.07 15.85 3.21
N GLY A 36 -13.57 15.82 4.44
CA GLY A 36 -13.63 14.64 5.29
C GLY A 36 -14.42 13.51 4.64
N GLU A 37 -15.62 13.80 4.12
CA GLU A 37 -16.46 12.83 3.42
C GLU A 37 -15.74 12.22 2.21
N ARG A 38 -15.14 13.06 1.36
CA ARG A 38 -14.39 12.55 0.20
C ARG A 38 -13.17 11.71 0.56
N LEU A 39 -12.59 11.90 1.74
CA LEU A 39 -11.47 11.09 2.23
C LEU A 39 -11.97 9.77 2.81
N GLN A 40 -13.11 9.79 3.49
CA GLN A 40 -13.80 8.60 3.96
C GLN A 40 -14.20 7.70 2.78
N GLU A 41 -14.79 8.25 1.71
CA GLU A 41 -15.12 7.52 0.48
C GLU A 41 -13.89 6.86 -0.18
N LYS A 42 -12.71 7.47 0.00
CA LYS A 42 -11.42 6.96 -0.51
C LYS A 42 -10.72 6.01 0.45
N GLY A 43 -11.32 5.69 1.60
CA GLY A 43 -10.72 4.85 2.63
C GLY A 43 -9.59 5.49 3.44
N GLN A 44 -9.35 6.81 3.30
CA GLN A 44 -8.31 7.55 4.02
C GLN A 44 -8.82 8.00 5.41
N LEU A 45 -9.14 7.03 6.25
CA LEU A 45 -9.93 7.20 7.47
C LEU A 45 -9.26 8.09 8.54
N ASP A 46 -7.94 7.96 8.74
CA ASP A 46 -7.21 8.80 9.71
C ASP A 46 -7.28 10.29 9.35
N GLN A 47 -7.15 10.61 8.06
CA GLN A 47 -7.20 11.97 7.57
C GLN A 47 -8.63 12.52 7.59
N ALA A 48 -9.63 11.68 7.29
CA ALA A 48 -11.03 12.05 7.41
C ALA A 48 -11.39 12.40 8.87
N LEU A 49 -10.95 11.56 9.83
CA LEU A 49 -11.16 11.76 11.26
C LEU A 49 -10.56 13.08 11.76
N LEU A 50 -9.37 13.46 11.29
CA LEU A 50 -8.74 14.74 11.60
C LEU A 50 -9.63 15.92 11.19
N TYR A 51 -10.20 15.87 9.98
CA TYR A 51 -11.04 16.96 9.48
C TYR A 51 -12.37 17.04 10.22
N PHE A 52 -13.02 15.92 10.51
CA PHE A 52 -14.25 15.93 11.28
C PHE A 52 -14.05 16.43 12.72
N ARG A 53 -12.93 16.06 13.37
CA ARG A 53 -12.57 16.59 14.70
C ARG A 53 -12.35 18.10 14.68
N ARG A 54 -11.68 18.64 13.65
CA ARG A 54 -11.52 20.10 13.49
C ARG A 54 -12.84 20.84 13.30
N VAL A 55 -13.82 20.21 12.63
CA VAL A 55 -15.19 20.76 12.55
C VAL A 55 -15.83 20.77 13.93
N LEU A 56 -15.69 19.70 14.72
CA LEU A 56 -16.20 19.61 16.09
C LEU A 56 -15.51 20.56 17.07
N ASP A 57 -14.23 20.87 16.88
CA ASP A 57 -13.49 21.85 17.71
C ASP A 57 -14.09 23.26 17.58
N ARG A 58 -14.59 23.60 16.38
CA ARG A 58 -15.21 24.91 16.07
C ARG A 58 -16.71 24.89 16.31
N HIS A 59 -17.35 23.77 15.98
CA HIS A 59 -18.79 23.56 16.04
C HIS A 59 -19.09 22.26 16.79
N PRO A 60 -19.01 22.27 18.14
CA PRO A 60 -19.25 21.06 18.93
C PRO A 60 -20.62 20.44 18.70
N GLY A 61 -21.61 21.25 18.28
CA GLY A 61 -22.97 20.83 17.96
C GLY A 61 -23.16 20.23 16.56
N CYS A 62 -22.13 20.15 15.71
CA CYS A 62 -22.25 19.59 14.36
C CYS A 62 -22.53 18.08 14.42
N VAL A 63 -23.80 17.70 14.22
CA VAL A 63 -24.25 16.31 14.28
C VAL A 63 -23.56 15.46 13.20
N GLU A 64 -23.45 15.99 11.98
CA GLU A 64 -22.84 15.28 10.84
C GLU A 64 -21.39 14.89 11.10
N ALA A 65 -20.57 15.84 11.58
CA ALA A 65 -19.18 15.57 11.93
C ALA A 65 -19.07 14.54 13.08
N ARG A 66 -19.98 14.60 14.06
CA ARG A 66 -20.02 13.66 15.19
C ARG A 66 -20.37 12.25 14.73
N THR A 67 -21.39 12.11 13.89
CA THR A 67 -21.81 10.82 13.31
C THR A 67 -20.67 10.20 12.53
N ASN A 68 -19.99 10.96 11.67
CA ASN A 68 -18.86 10.45 10.89
C ASN A 68 -17.65 10.08 11.78
N VAL A 69 -17.36 10.84 12.84
CA VAL A 69 -16.32 10.46 13.82
C VAL A 69 -16.66 9.13 14.48
N THR A 70 -17.90 8.95 14.96
CA THR A 70 -18.33 7.70 15.60
C THR A 70 -18.23 6.54 14.63
N LEU A 71 -18.78 6.66 13.41
CA LEU A 71 -18.73 5.60 12.40
C LEU A 71 -17.30 5.21 12.05
N ILE A 72 -16.41 6.18 11.82
CA ILE A 72 -15.02 5.89 11.50
C ILE A 72 -14.31 5.27 12.71
N THR A 73 -14.55 5.77 13.91
CA THR A 73 -13.93 5.25 15.14
C THR A 73 -14.40 3.83 15.40
N ASP A 74 -15.69 3.54 15.28
CA ASP A 74 -16.26 2.20 15.44
C ASP A 74 -15.75 1.25 14.37
N PHE A 75 -15.64 1.71 13.11
CA PHE A 75 -15.06 0.91 12.03
C PHE A 75 -13.56 0.62 12.27
N MET A 76 -12.79 1.61 12.71
CA MET A 76 -11.38 1.43 13.05
C MET A 76 -11.20 0.55 14.28
N ASN A 77 -12.08 0.68 15.28
CA ASN A 77 -12.12 -0.14 16.49
C ASN A 77 -12.54 -1.59 16.19
N ALA A 78 -13.49 -1.79 15.28
CA ALA A 78 -13.89 -3.11 14.80
C ALA A 78 -12.79 -3.76 13.93
N ARG A 79 -11.94 -2.95 13.27
CA ARG A 79 -10.72 -3.42 12.59
C ARG A 79 -9.52 -3.58 13.53
N THR A 80 -9.56 -2.99 14.72
CA THR A 80 -8.61 -3.37 15.77
C THR A 80 -9.13 -4.69 16.33
N LEU A 81 -8.60 -5.76 15.76
CA LEU A 81 -8.60 -7.10 16.34
C LEU A 81 -8.36 -7.02 17.86
N PRO A 82 -8.83 -8.02 18.65
CA PRO A 82 -8.49 -8.15 20.07
C PRO A 82 -7.01 -7.82 20.30
N PRO A 83 -6.62 -7.28 21.48
CA PRO A 83 -5.28 -6.78 21.75
C PRO A 83 -4.27 -7.69 21.08
N LEU A 84 -3.52 -7.14 20.11
CA LEU A 84 -2.70 -7.93 19.19
C LEU A 84 -2.03 -9.03 20.01
N PRO A 85 -2.17 -10.32 19.64
CA PRO A 85 -1.30 -11.33 20.22
C PRO A 85 0.11 -10.78 20.12
N GLU A 86 0.93 -10.92 21.19
CA GLU A 86 2.32 -10.45 21.21
C GLU A 86 2.90 -10.59 19.81
N ARG A 87 3.21 -9.45 19.16
CA ARG A 87 3.51 -9.41 17.72
C ARG A 87 4.42 -10.58 17.41
N SER A 88 3.95 -11.48 16.55
CA SER A 88 4.68 -12.70 16.23
C SER A 88 6.14 -12.35 15.97
N PRO A 89 7.09 -13.05 16.61
CA PRO A 89 8.50 -12.76 16.39
C PRO A 89 8.79 -12.82 14.89
N LEU A 90 9.65 -11.92 14.41
CA LEU A 90 10.08 -11.96 13.02
C LEU A 90 10.72 -13.32 12.73
N PRO A 91 10.51 -13.87 11.53
CA PRO A 91 11.11 -15.14 11.16
C PRO A 91 12.63 -15.04 11.22
N GLY A 92 13.28 -16.14 11.59
CA GLY A 92 14.73 -16.25 11.58
C GLY A 92 15.28 -16.24 10.16
N GLN A 93 14.52 -16.80 9.23
CA GLN A 93 14.79 -16.79 7.79
C GLN A 93 13.50 -16.63 7.01
N ALA A 94 13.54 -15.86 5.93
CA ALA A 94 12.40 -15.72 5.03
C ALA A 94 12.91 -15.38 3.64
N GLU A 95 12.18 -15.80 2.62
CA GLU A 95 12.51 -15.55 1.24
C GLU A 95 11.24 -15.18 0.49
N ILE A 96 11.32 -14.10 -0.27
CA ILE A 96 10.27 -13.68 -1.19
C ILE A 96 10.91 -13.52 -2.55
N SER A 97 10.34 -14.19 -3.55
CA SER A 97 10.74 -14.03 -4.94
C SER A 97 9.52 -13.70 -5.79
N TRP A 98 9.69 -12.82 -6.76
CA TRP A 98 8.62 -12.46 -7.69
C TRP A 98 9.17 -12.13 -9.07
N TYR A 99 8.31 -12.34 -10.05
CA TYR A 99 8.58 -12.09 -11.46
C TYR A 99 7.66 -10.96 -11.92
N GLY A 100 8.25 -9.96 -12.57
CA GLY A 100 7.52 -8.85 -13.16
C GLY A 100 7.98 -8.58 -14.59
N GLU A 101 7.05 -8.23 -15.47
CA GLU A 101 7.37 -7.66 -16.78
C GLU A 101 7.53 -6.15 -16.63
N SER A 102 8.59 -5.58 -17.19
CA SER A 102 8.71 -4.13 -17.25
C SER A 102 7.67 -3.58 -18.23
N ALA A 103 6.77 -2.73 -17.74
CA ALA A 103 5.77 -2.05 -18.57
C ALA A 103 6.40 -1.15 -19.65
N GLU A 104 7.71 -0.86 -19.56
CA GLU A 104 8.44 -0.05 -20.54
C GLU A 104 8.79 -0.83 -21.82
N LEU A 105 8.76 -2.16 -21.80
CA LEU A 105 9.09 -3.01 -22.95
C LEU A 105 8.08 -4.15 -23.17
N PRO A 106 6.79 -3.84 -23.41
CA PRO A 106 5.77 -4.85 -23.59
C PRO A 106 6.09 -5.77 -24.78
N GLY A 107 6.16 -7.08 -24.54
CA GLY A 107 6.42 -8.07 -25.58
C GLY A 107 7.90 -8.40 -25.82
N THR A 108 8.83 -7.80 -25.07
CA THR A 108 10.15 -8.40 -24.89
C THR A 108 10.16 -9.14 -23.56
N ALA A 109 10.36 -10.46 -23.61
CA ALA A 109 10.38 -11.36 -22.46
C ALA A 109 11.60 -11.13 -21.53
N CYS A 110 11.95 -9.88 -21.23
CA CYS A 110 12.91 -9.56 -20.19
C CYS A 110 12.20 -9.70 -18.85
N GLU A 111 12.10 -10.95 -18.39
CA GLU A 111 11.64 -11.29 -17.06
C GLU A 111 12.58 -10.64 -16.05
N HIS A 112 12.07 -9.67 -15.28
CA HIS A 112 12.80 -9.16 -14.13
C HIS A 112 12.51 -10.08 -12.95
N TYR A 113 13.58 -10.72 -12.46
CA TYR A 113 13.55 -11.51 -11.26
C TYR A 113 13.98 -10.64 -10.08
N HIS A 114 13.15 -10.66 -9.05
CA HIS A 114 13.45 -10.00 -7.80
C HIS A 114 13.39 -10.99 -6.66
N GLU A 115 14.32 -10.86 -5.73
CA GLU A 115 14.43 -11.74 -4.58
C GLU A 115 14.83 -10.95 -3.35
N LEU A 116 14.15 -11.18 -2.25
CA LEU A 116 14.41 -10.61 -0.94
C LEU A 116 14.57 -11.73 0.08
N LYS A 117 15.76 -11.85 0.68
CA LYS A 117 16.06 -12.83 1.73
C LYS A 117 16.27 -12.17 3.07
N ARG A 118 15.71 -12.73 4.13
CA ARG A 118 16.08 -12.48 5.52
C ARG A 118 17.08 -13.52 5.96
N LEU A 119 18.22 -13.05 6.46
CA LEU A 119 19.31 -13.91 6.92
C LEU A 119 19.20 -14.18 8.43
N PRO A 120 19.78 -15.29 8.93
CA PRO A 120 19.80 -15.61 10.37
C PRO A 120 20.40 -14.53 11.28
N ASN A 121 21.26 -13.66 10.73
CA ASN A 121 21.86 -12.55 11.47
C ASN A 121 20.95 -11.30 11.53
N GLY A 122 19.69 -11.41 11.10
CA GLY A 122 18.71 -10.33 11.08
C GLY A 122 18.83 -9.35 9.91
N ARG A 123 19.87 -9.48 9.06
CA ARG A 123 20.01 -8.65 7.85
C ARG A 123 19.10 -9.13 6.74
N SER A 124 18.98 -8.33 5.69
CA SER A 124 18.26 -8.72 4.49
C SER A 124 19.03 -8.37 3.24
N GLU A 125 18.89 -9.21 2.24
CA GLU A 125 19.56 -9.10 0.96
C GLU A 125 18.51 -9.02 -0.13
N PHE A 126 18.58 -7.98 -0.94
CA PHE A 126 17.75 -7.79 -2.10
C PHE A 126 18.61 -7.92 -3.36
N THR A 127 18.14 -8.74 -4.28
CA THR A 127 18.74 -8.98 -5.60
C THR A 127 17.68 -8.68 -6.65
N SER A 128 18.11 -8.03 -7.72
CA SER A 128 17.28 -7.75 -8.89
C SER A 128 18.12 -8.01 -10.13
N GLY A 129 17.66 -8.94 -10.96
CA GLY A 129 18.30 -9.30 -12.22
C GLY A 129 17.27 -9.34 -13.35
N SER A 130 17.76 -9.31 -14.58
CA SER A 130 17.00 -9.77 -15.74
C SER A 130 17.37 -11.22 -16.02
N GLY A 131 16.47 -12.01 -16.61
CA GLY A 131 16.78 -13.39 -17.02
C GLY A 131 18.01 -13.50 -17.94
N LEU A 132 18.38 -12.41 -18.63
CA LEU A 132 19.59 -12.32 -19.45
C LEU A 132 20.88 -12.24 -18.62
N ASP A 133 20.85 -11.69 -17.41
CA ASP A 133 22.03 -11.57 -16.56
C ASP A 133 22.52 -12.95 -16.08
N ASP A 134 21.59 -13.88 -15.83
CA ASP A 134 21.88 -15.26 -15.44
C ASP A 134 22.54 -16.06 -16.58
N GLU A 135 22.10 -15.87 -17.83
CA GLU A 135 22.70 -16.53 -19.00
C GLU A 135 24.13 -16.05 -19.29
N ILE A 136 24.42 -14.77 -18.99
CA ILE A 136 25.72 -14.14 -19.27
C ILE A 136 26.69 -14.30 -18.06
N GLY A 137 26.21 -14.84 -16.94
CA GLY A 137 27.01 -15.02 -15.73
C GLY A 137 27.31 -13.71 -14.99
N GLY A 138 26.47 -12.69 -15.18
CA GLY A 138 26.54 -11.43 -14.43
C GLY A 138 25.92 -11.59 -13.05
N SER A 139 26.65 -11.25 -11.98
CA SER A 139 26.02 -11.22 -10.65
C SER A 139 25.13 -9.98 -10.56
N ALA A 140 23.82 -10.18 -10.42
CA ALA A 140 22.88 -9.12 -10.13
C ALA A 140 23.35 -8.23 -8.95
N PRO A 141 23.21 -6.89 -9.04
CA PRO A 141 23.59 -6.01 -7.95
C PRO A 141 22.82 -6.37 -6.68
N LYS A 142 23.56 -6.51 -5.59
CA LYS A 142 23.04 -6.95 -4.29
C LYS A 142 22.97 -5.79 -3.32
N ILE A 143 21.77 -5.46 -2.86
CA ILE A 143 21.53 -4.44 -1.83
C ILE A 143 21.37 -5.13 -0.49
N VAL A 144 22.14 -4.70 0.51
CA VAL A 144 22.05 -5.28 1.86
C VAL A 144 21.51 -4.26 2.85
N PHE A 145 20.46 -4.67 3.56
CA PHE A 145 19.83 -3.94 4.64
C PHE A 145 20.44 -4.32 6.00
N PRO A 146 20.75 -3.35 6.88
CA PRO A 146 21.15 -3.61 8.26
C PRO A 146 19.97 -4.12 9.09
N PRO A 147 20.21 -4.80 10.24
CA PRO A 147 19.16 -5.50 10.99
C PRO A 147 17.94 -4.64 11.35
N ALA A 148 18.15 -3.40 11.80
CA ALA A 148 17.04 -2.51 12.16
C ALA A 148 16.14 -2.16 10.97
N GLN A 149 16.71 -1.95 9.78
CA GLN A 149 15.95 -1.68 8.55
C GLN A 149 15.27 -2.95 8.05
N SER A 150 15.99 -4.08 8.09
CA SER A 150 15.45 -5.39 7.78
C SER A 150 14.22 -5.73 8.62
N ASP A 151 14.27 -5.45 9.92
CA ASP A 151 13.14 -5.70 10.81
C ASP A 151 11.91 -4.86 10.45
N LEU A 152 12.12 -3.59 10.08
CA LEU A 152 11.03 -2.71 9.63
C LEU A 152 10.46 -3.16 8.29
N LEU A 153 11.33 -3.49 7.33
CA LEU A 153 10.96 -3.98 6.00
C LEU A 153 10.12 -5.27 6.11
N TRP A 154 10.62 -6.27 6.84
CA TRP A 154 9.94 -7.55 6.97
C TRP A 154 8.64 -7.46 7.77
N ARG A 155 8.54 -6.56 8.76
CA ARG A 155 7.25 -6.30 9.43
C ARG A 155 6.23 -5.75 8.45
N GLU A 156 6.57 -4.70 7.70
CA GLU A 156 5.63 -4.10 6.73
C GLU A 156 5.20 -5.10 5.65
N ILE A 157 6.11 -5.96 5.21
CA ILE A 157 5.82 -7.02 4.23
C ILE A 157 4.91 -8.09 4.82
N LEU A 158 5.21 -8.59 6.02
CA LEU A 158 4.40 -9.65 6.64
C LEU A 158 3.02 -9.15 7.03
N ASP A 159 2.92 -7.92 7.56
CA ASP A 159 1.65 -7.25 7.85
C ASP A 159 0.80 -7.12 6.56
N ALA A 160 1.44 -6.79 5.43
CA ALA A 160 0.77 -6.72 4.13
C ALA A 160 0.30 -8.07 3.61
N ILE A 161 1.07 -9.14 3.86
CA ILE A 161 0.68 -10.51 3.48
C ILE A 161 -0.48 -10.99 4.36
N GLU A 162 -0.45 -10.70 5.66
CA GLU A 162 -1.47 -11.12 6.62
C GLU A 162 -2.80 -10.37 6.43
N ASP A 163 -2.77 -9.07 6.12
CA ASP A 163 -3.98 -8.30 5.77
C ASP A 163 -4.64 -8.83 4.48
N GLY A 164 -3.87 -9.53 3.63
CA GLY A 164 -4.35 -10.18 2.40
C GLY A 164 -4.85 -9.20 1.33
N SER A 165 -4.82 -7.89 1.58
CA SER A 165 -5.36 -6.92 0.64
C SER A 165 -4.52 -6.81 -0.62
N GLY A 166 -5.15 -7.12 -1.76
CA GLY A 166 -4.47 -7.10 -3.05
C GLY A 166 -3.58 -8.32 -3.33
N LEU A 167 -3.65 -9.36 -2.50
CA LEU A 167 -3.06 -10.67 -2.78
C LEU A 167 -4.16 -11.69 -3.06
N SER A 168 -3.99 -12.49 -4.11
CA SER A 168 -4.86 -13.63 -4.43
C SER A 168 -4.07 -14.92 -4.32
N ASP A 169 -4.63 -15.94 -3.68
CA ASP A 169 -4.08 -17.31 -3.66
C ASP A 169 -4.46 -18.13 -4.90
N THR A 170 -5.39 -17.61 -5.70
CA THR A 170 -5.81 -18.17 -6.98
C THR A 170 -5.26 -17.31 -8.10
N ASP A 171 -4.74 -17.96 -9.15
CA ASP A 171 -4.37 -17.28 -10.38
C ASP A 171 -5.62 -16.62 -10.95
N PRO A 172 -5.69 -15.28 -11.02
CA PRO A 172 -6.89 -14.60 -11.50
C PRO A 172 -7.14 -14.85 -13.00
N ASN A 173 -6.17 -15.40 -13.75
CA ASN A 173 -6.32 -15.61 -15.18
C ASN A 173 -5.58 -16.86 -15.71
N PRO A 174 -6.06 -18.08 -15.38
CA PRO A 174 -5.36 -19.34 -15.72
C PRO A 174 -5.35 -19.67 -17.22
N PHE A 175 -6.05 -18.90 -18.07
CA PHE A 175 -6.20 -19.16 -19.51
C PHE A 175 -5.67 -18.03 -20.41
N ASP A 176 -5.12 -16.95 -19.86
CA ASP A 176 -4.53 -15.90 -20.70
C ASP A 176 -3.16 -16.32 -21.21
N LEU A 177 -3.14 -16.88 -22.41
CA LEU A 177 -1.93 -17.07 -23.20
C LEU A 177 -1.40 -15.75 -23.78
N ALA A 178 -2.14 -14.64 -23.58
CA ALA A 178 -1.66 -13.29 -23.88
C ALA A 178 -1.06 -12.68 -22.61
N TRP A 179 0.26 -12.69 -22.56
CA TRP A 179 1.16 -12.24 -21.49
C TRP A 179 1.01 -10.76 -21.05
N GLY A 180 -0.12 -10.09 -21.28
CA GLY A 180 -0.22 -8.61 -21.24
C GLY A 180 -0.74 -7.96 -19.95
N THR A 181 -1.20 -8.73 -18.95
CA THR A 181 -1.75 -8.16 -17.70
C THR A 181 -1.68 -9.15 -16.53
N VAL A 182 -0.69 -10.04 -16.55
CA VAL A 182 -0.56 -11.11 -15.55
C VAL A 182 -0.11 -10.46 -14.24
N GLY A 183 -0.86 -10.71 -13.17
CA GLY A 183 -0.45 -10.30 -11.82
C GLY A 183 0.89 -10.94 -11.47
N GLU A 184 1.76 -10.16 -10.85
CA GLU A 184 3.07 -10.61 -10.36
C GLU A 184 2.86 -11.87 -9.51
N ARG A 185 3.47 -12.99 -9.94
CA ARG A 185 3.52 -14.22 -9.14
C ARG A 185 4.58 -14.03 -8.08
N MET A 186 4.18 -14.06 -6.82
CA MET A 186 5.03 -13.92 -5.66
C MET A 186 5.07 -15.23 -4.88
N ALA A 187 6.26 -15.81 -4.74
CA ALA A 187 6.51 -16.96 -3.89
C ALA A 187 7.06 -16.49 -2.54
N VAL A 188 6.55 -17.05 -1.45
CA VAL A 188 6.93 -16.71 -0.08
C VAL A 188 7.27 -17.98 0.70
N VAL A 189 8.46 -18.01 1.27
CA VAL A 189 8.94 -19.10 2.14
C VAL A 189 9.35 -18.48 3.48
N ILE A 190 8.83 -19.01 4.59
CA ILE A 190 9.10 -18.51 5.94
C ILE A 190 9.64 -19.65 6.79
N ASP A 191 10.82 -19.47 7.39
CA ASP A 191 11.52 -20.41 8.28
C ASP A 191 11.59 -21.85 7.73
N GLY A 192 11.80 -22.00 6.41
CA GLY A 192 11.86 -23.30 5.73
C GLY A 192 10.52 -24.04 5.65
N GLY A 193 9.40 -23.36 5.94
CA GLY A 193 8.05 -23.86 5.74
C GLY A 193 7.67 -24.05 4.27
N PRO A 194 6.43 -24.49 3.99
CA PRO A 194 5.97 -24.68 2.62
C PRO A 194 5.93 -23.34 1.86
N GLU A 195 6.31 -23.39 0.58
CA GLU A 195 6.15 -22.26 -0.34
C GLU A 195 4.67 -21.89 -0.46
N ARG A 196 4.37 -20.60 -0.28
CA ARG A 196 3.05 -20.02 -0.54
C ARG A 196 3.15 -19.13 -1.78
N ILE A 197 2.22 -19.30 -2.69
CA ILE A 197 2.16 -18.54 -3.94
C ILE A 197 1.01 -17.56 -3.86
N TYR A 198 1.30 -16.31 -4.22
CA TYR A 198 0.33 -15.23 -4.31
C TYR A 198 0.40 -14.59 -5.69
N TYR A 199 -0.72 -14.07 -6.17
CA TYR A 199 -0.84 -13.30 -7.40
C TYR A 199 -1.32 -11.89 -7.06
N THR A 200 -0.71 -10.87 -7.67
CA THR A 200 -1.05 -9.49 -7.33
C THR A 200 -0.82 -8.53 -8.49
N ASN A 201 -1.75 -7.58 -8.66
CA ASN A 201 -1.56 -6.43 -9.53
C ASN A 201 -1.22 -5.25 -8.61
N ASN A 202 0.04 -4.79 -8.62
CA ASN A 202 0.58 -3.77 -7.71
C ASN A 202 0.71 -4.27 -6.26
N SER A 203 1.66 -5.19 -6.06
CA SER A 203 1.91 -5.86 -4.79
C SER A 203 2.09 -4.87 -3.63
N PRO A 204 1.40 -5.06 -2.50
CA PRO A 204 1.74 -4.31 -1.29
C PRO A 204 3.19 -4.58 -0.83
N VAL A 205 3.76 -5.73 -1.18
CA VAL A 205 5.18 -6.07 -0.96
C VAL A 205 6.08 -5.18 -1.83
N ASP A 206 5.75 -5.01 -3.11
CA ASP A 206 6.50 -4.12 -4.01
C ASP A 206 6.46 -2.67 -3.52
N ARG A 207 5.31 -2.18 -3.04
CA ARG A 207 5.21 -0.84 -2.45
C ARG A 207 6.08 -0.67 -1.21
N ALA A 208 6.04 -1.62 -0.28
CA ALA A 208 6.88 -1.60 0.91
C ALA A 208 8.36 -1.63 0.53
N LEU A 209 8.74 -2.53 -0.37
CA LEU A 209 10.11 -2.67 -0.82
C LEU A 209 10.62 -1.42 -1.55
N LYS A 210 9.88 -0.86 -2.51
CA LYS A 210 10.24 0.38 -3.20
C LYS A 210 10.48 1.54 -2.24
N LYS A 211 9.66 1.65 -1.18
CA LYS A 211 9.85 2.63 -0.10
C LYS A 211 11.19 2.42 0.61
N HIS A 212 11.52 1.19 1.03
CA HIS A 212 12.77 0.90 1.73
C HIS A 212 14.01 0.98 0.82
N LEU A 213 13.91 0.55 -0.45
CA LEU A 213 14.97 0.71 -1.44
C LEU A 213 15.27 2.17 -1.72
N LYS A 214 14.24 3.02 -1.87
CA LYS A 214 14.42 4.47 -2.05
C LYS A 214 15.11 5.12 -0.86
N ALA A 215 14.72 4.76 0.36
CA ALA A 215 15.40 5.20 1.58
C ALA A 215 16.87 4.75 1.58
N ARG A 216 17.13 3.48 1.29
CA ARG A 216 18.49 2.91 1.26
C ARG A 216 19.38 3.55 0.20
N ARG A 217 18.84 3.79 -0.99
CA ARG A 217 19.52 4.48 -2.10
C ARG A 217 19.95 5.90 -1.67
N THR A 218 19.07 6.61 -0.96
CA THR A 218 19.35 7.95 -0.43
C THR A 218 20.48 7.93 0.61
N GLU A 219 20.47 6.97 1.55
CA GLU A 219 21.53 6.81 2.56
C GLU A 219 22.90 6.50 1.95
N LEU A 220 22.92 5.74 0.86
CA LEU A 220 24.15 5.39 0.14
C LEU A 220 24.65 6.52 -0.78
N GLY A 221 23.96 7.66 -0.84
CA GLY A 221 24.37 8.82 -1.63
C GLY A 221 24.07 8.70 -3.13
N TYR A 222 23.23 7.76 -3.54
CA TYR A 222 22.77 7.65 -4.93
C TYR A 222 21.57 8.57 -5.14
N SER A 223 21.76 9.72 -5.78
CA SER A 223 20.67 10.62 -6.20
C SER A 223 19.88 10.07 -7.38
#